data_AF-A0A968VGW3-F1
#
_entry.id   AF-A0A968VGW3-F1
#
_cell.length_a   1.000
_cell.length_b   1.000
_cell.length_c   1.000
_cell.angle_alpha   90.00
_cell.angle_beta   90.00
_cell.angle_gamma   90.00
#
_symmetry.space_group_name_H-M   'P 1'
#
loop_
_entity.id
_entity.type
_entity.pdbx_description
1 polymer ?
#
loop_
_entity_poly.entity_id
_entity_poly.type
_entity_poly.pdbx_seq_one_letter_code
_entity_poly.pdbx_strand_id
1 'polypeptide(L)'
;MNAHAFRHFYAYHFAENRTLWQNYIAQLSDEQFTQPVAYSHGSVRDQILHLMSVDDVWFSELQGVAPAEPLPSADVDNRTLIRTYWDAIEQRMHVYLASLRDDMLFTTPIAEPAEDKDLMVWQVLLHVVNHGTDHRAQLLRVLNDLGVKTTSQDYIFYAYEHAVLTPHGEWSTKSELLQWLDNEYRQWEVLLAQVSPARMDQPGVNGDWSMKDIVAHLTGWQRRVVANLQAAQRGEPEPPPPWPAHLTTDDDINAWIYETNRARSVPDILADMQHVFQQLLAIIADFPDTVRVEHIKPAFYLVWVGGERYLTGEFFNHFHDDHEQDIRAWLARIETQ
;
A
#
# COMPACT_ATOMS: atom_id res chain seq x y z
N MET A 1 -9.20 20.56 -5.24
CA MET A 1 -8.05 20.52 -4.31
C MET A 1 -8.41 21.31 -3.06
N ASN A 2 -8.16 20.78 -1.87
CA ASN A 2 -8.35 21.49 -0.61
C ASN A 2 -7.14 21.24 0.29
N ALA A 3 -6.95 22.09 1.30
CA ALA A 3 -5.80 22.04 2.19
C ALA A 3 -5.76 20.74 3.00
N HIS A 4 -6.91 20.13 3.29
CA HIS A 4 -6.99 18.85 3.98
C HIS A 4 -6.37 17.70 3.15
N ALA A 5 -6.66 17.64 1.84
CA ALA A 5 -6.08 16.65 0.95
C ALA A 5 -4.55 16.76 0.90
N PHE A 6 -4.01 17.98 0.81
CA PHE A 6 -2.56 18.18 0.87
C PHE A 6 -1.97 17.75 2.23
N ARG A 7 -2.61 18.11 3.35
CA ARG A 7 -2.16 17.60 4.67
C ARG A 7 -2.11 16.07 4.72
N HIS A 8 -3.08 15.38 4.12
CA HIS A 8 -3.09 13.93 4.05
C HIS A 8 -1.96 13.37 3.18
N PHE A 9 -1.75 13.93 1.99
CA PHE A 9 -0.62 13.55 1.12
C PHE A 9 0.74 13.77 1.79
N TYR A 10 0.90 14.85 2.55
CA TYR A 10 2.13 15.09 3.30
C TYR A 10 2.27 14.16 4.51
N ALA A 11 1.18 13.77 5.16
CA ALA A 11 1.24 12.75 6.21
C ALA A 11 1.76 11.41 5.66
N TYR A 12 1.34 11.01 4.45
CA TYR A 12 1.95 9.90 3.71
C TYR A 12 3.44 10.15 3.43
N HIS A 13 3.81 11.32 2.90
CA HIS A 13 5.22 11.66 2.64
C HIS A 13 6.10 11.54 3.88
N PHE A 14 5.64 12.04 5.04
CA PHE A 14 6.37 11.94 6.29
C PHE A 14 6.45 10.51 6.82
N ALA A 15 5.36 9.73 6.70
CA ALA A 15 5.33 8.34 7.10
C ALA A 15 6.36 7.53 6.31
N GLU A 16 6.37 7.65 4.98
CA GLU A 16 7.33 6.94 4.13
C GLU A 16 8.79 7.39 4.36
N ASN A 17 9.04 8.69 4.57
CA ASN A 17 10.38 9.15 4.94
C ASN A 17 10.86 8.53 6.28
N ARG A 18 9.94 8.38 7.24
CA ARG A 18 10.22 7.78 8.54
C ARG A 18 10.45 6.27 8.43
N THR A 19 9.59 5.57 7.70
CA THR A 19 9.71 4.13 7.39
C THR A 19 11.05 3.86 6.69
N LEU A 20 11.37 4.64 5.66
CA LEU A 20 12.64 4.55 4.94
C LEU A 20 13.84 4.64 5.90
N TRP A 21 13.83 5.64 6.78
CA TRP A 21 14.92 5.85 7.73
C TRP A 21 15.04 4.71 8.75
N GLN A 22 13.92 4.33 9.39
CA GLN A 22 13.90 3.36 10.49
C GLN A 22 14.15 1.93 10.00
N ASN A 23 13.53 1.55 8.88
CA ASN A 23 13.55 0.17 8.41
C ASN A 23 14.79 -0.12 7.56
N TYR A 24 15.40 0.89 6.94
CA TYR A 24 16.52 0.67 6.01
C TYR A 24 17.77 1.45 6.40
N ILE A 25 17.71 2.78 6.44
CA ILE A 25 18.92 3.63 6.55
C ILE A 25 19.66 3.43 7.88
N ALA A 26 18.92 3.28 8.98
CA ALA A 26 19.48 3.08 10.31
C ALA A 26 20.22 1.74 10.49
N GLN A 27 19.96 0.76 9.61
CA GLN A 27 20.53 -0.60 9.70
C GLN A 27 21.74 -0.81 8.78
N LEU A 28 21.98 0.10 7.84
CA LEU A 28 23.16 0.04 6.96
C LEU A 28 24.45 0.19 7.76
N SER A 29 25.52 -0.48 7.30
CA SER A 29 26.87 -0.13 7.75
C SER A 29 27.25 1.28 7.27
N ASP A 30 28.27 1.88 7.89
CA ASP A 30 28.79 3.18 7.44
C ASP A 30 29.34 3.12 6.00
N GLU A 31 29.99 2.00 5.67
CA GLU A 31 30.48 1.71 4.32
C GLU A 31 29.34 1.68 3.31
N GLN A 32 28.25 0.93 3.56
CA GLN A 32 27.10 0.86 2.64
C GLN A 32 26.39 2.20 2.45
N PHE A 33 26.34 3.03 3.49
CA PHE A 33 25.66 4.33 3.44
C PHE A 33 26.41 5.37 2.61
N THR A 34 27.74 5.29 2.60
CA THR A 34 28.62 6.20 1.86
C THR A 34 29.17 5.60 0.57
N GLN A 35 28.90 4.32 0.30
CA GLN A 35 29.40 3.59 -0.87
C GLN A 35 29.02 4.31 -2.16
N PRO A 36 29.98 4.52 -3.09
CA PRO A 36 29.69 5.04 -4.42
C PRO A 36 28.79 4.11 -5.22
N VAL A 37 27.76 4.69 -5.84
CA VAL A 37 26.80 4.05 -6.73
C VAL A 37 26.77 4.85 -8.03
N ALA A 38 26.84 4.17 -9.17
CA ALA A 38 26.80 4.79 -10.49
C ALA A 38 25.36 5.14 -10.92
N TYR A 39 24.60 5.79 -10.04
CA TYR A 39 23.19 6.11 -10.24
C TYR A 39 22.77 7.35 -9.43
N SER A 40 21.98 8.22 -10.04
CA SER A 40 21.36 9.40 -9.40
C SER A 40 22.38 10.24 -8.60
N HIS A 41 22.19 10.45 -7.29
CA HIS A 41 23.07 11.27 -6.44
C HIS A 41 24.32 10.55 -5.89
N GLY A 42 24.68 9.38 -6.41
CA GLY A 42 26.01 8.81 -6.19
C GLY A 42 26.22 8.00 -4.91
N SER A 43 25.41 8.18 -3.86
CA SER A 43 25.41 7.33 -2.66
C SER A 43 24.05 7.35 -1.97
N VAL A 44 23.79 6.40 -1.04
CA VAL A 44 22.57 6.42 -0.23
C VAL A 44 22.51 7.70 0.61
N ARG A 45 23.63 8.07 1.23
CA ARG A 45 23.77 9.32 2.00
C ARG A 45 23.39 10.55 1.17
N ASP A 46 23.96 10.68 -0.02
CA ASP A 46 23.77 11.89 -0.82
C ASP A 46 22.37 11.94 -1.46
N GLN A 47 21.76 10.79 -1.75
CA GLN A 47 20.35 10.73 -2.14
C GLN A 47 19.41 11.18 -1.00
N ILE A 48 19.69 10.81 0.26
CA ILE A 48 18.93 11.30 1.41
C ILE A 48 19.09 12.82 1.57
N LEU A 49 20.33 13.33 1.45
CA LEU A 49 20.57 14.78 1.51
C LEU A 49 19.82 15.53 0.41
N HIS A 50 19.79 14.99 -0.82
CA HIS A 50 19.02 15.56 -1.92
C HIS A 50 17.52 15.58 -1.62
N LEU A 51 16.96 14.44 -1.21
CA LEU A 51 15.54 14.31 -0.83
C LEU A 51 15.13 15.37 0.21
N MET A 52 15.94 15.52 1.27
CA MET A 52 15.73 16.52 2.32
C MET A 52 15.88 17.96 1.83
N SER A 53 16.82 18.21 0.92
CA SER A 53 17.07 19.56 0.42
C SER A 53 15.89 20.10 -0.39
N VAL A 54 15.20 19.24 -1.16
CA VAL A 54 14.02 19.66 -1.93
C VAL A 54 12.84 19.96 -1.02
N ASP A 55 12.64 19.19 0.05
CA ASP A 55 11.66 19.51 1.10
C ASP A 55 11.94 20.91 1.70
N ASP A 56 13.21 21.21 2.01
CA ASP A 56 13.60 22.47 2.64
C ASP A 56 13.49 23.69 1.69
N VAL A 57 14.03 23.58 0.48
CA VAL A 57 14.09 24.68 -0.50
C VAL A 57 12.69 25.18 -0.83
N TRP A 58 11.81 24.28 -1.27
CA TRP A 58 10.47 24.69 -1.70
C TRP A 58 9.62 25.21 -0.54
N PHE A 59 9.72 24.64 0.66
CA PHE A 59 8.99 25.20 1.81
C PHE A 59 9.56 26.55 2.25
N SER A 60 10.87 26.74 2.15
CA SER A 60 11.50 28.04 2.45
C SER A 60 11.05 29.12 1.46
N GLU A 61 10.98 28.79 0.17
CA GLU A 61 10.46 29.69 -0.88
C GLU A 61 8.97 30.02 -0.69
N LEU A 62 8.14 29.02 -0.39
CA LEU A 62 6.72 29.22 -0.06
C LEU A 62 6.51 30.14 1.16
N GLN A 63 7.49 30.19 2.05
CA GLN A 63 7.48 31.02 3.26
C GLN A 63 8.22 32.37 3.09
N GLY A 64 8.87 32.59 1.93
CA GLY A 64 9.68 33.78 1.69
C GLY A 64 10.91 33.89 2.60
N VAL A 65 11.47 32.76 3.03
CA VAL A 65 12.68 32.69 3.84
C VAL A 65 13.80 31.98 3.08
N ALA A 66 15.05 32.22 3.46
CA ALA A 66 16.16 31.49 2.87
C ALA A 66 16.17 30.02 3.35
N PRO A 67 16.45 29.06 2.46
CA PRO A 67 16.69 27.67 2.87
C PRO A 67 17.92 27.58 3.76
N ALA A 68 18.01 26.50 4.52
CA ALA A 68 19.19 26.29 5.36
C ALA A 68 20.38 25.83 4.50
N GLU A 69 21.58 26.14 5.00
CA GLU A 69 22.83 25.78 4.32
C GLU A 69 22.95 24.25 4.21
N PRO A 70 23.44 23.73 3.06
CA PRO A 70 23.65 22.29 2.90
C PRO A 70 24.55 21.72 3.99
N LEU A 71 24.23 20.51 4.45
CA LEU A 71 25.10 19.81 5.39
C LEU A 71 26.48 19.56 4.75
N PRO A 72 27.58 19.77 5.48
CA PRO A 72 28.91 19.54 4.94
C PRO A 72 29.13 18.05 4.61
N SER A 73 30.12 17.79 3.76
CA SER A 73 30.67 16.44 3.64
C SER A 73 31.17 15.95 5.01
N ALA A 74 30.99 14.66 5.28
CA ALA A 74 31.45 14.06 6.52
C ALA A 74 32.31 12.84 6.21
N ASP A 75 33.46 12.75 6.87
CA ASP A 75 34.38 11.59 6.79
C ASP A 75 34.02 10.48 7.80
N VAL A 76 32.97 10.69 8.59
CA VAL A 76 32.48 9.79 9.64
C VAL A 76 30.96 9.70 9.55
N ASP A 77 30.39 8.62 10.12
CA ASP A 77 28.94 8.44 10.21
C ASP A 77 28.26 9.67 10.82
N ASN A 78 27.47 10.35 9.99
CA ASN A 78 26.76 11.57 10.35
C ASN A 78 25.23 11.39 10.37
N ARG A 79 24.73 10.14 10.43
CA ARG A 79 23.28 9.86 10.45
C ARG A 79 22.53 10.62 11.54
N THR A 80 23.09 10.74 12.74
CA THR A 80 22.45 11.50 13.84
C THR A 80 22.29 12.97 13.49
N LEU A 81 23.30 13.58 12.85
CA LEU A 81 23.25 14.96 12.39
C LEU A 81 22.22 15.13 11.27
N ILE A 82 22.23 14.22 10.28
CA ILE A 82 21.25 14.20 9.18
C ILE A 82 19.83 14.08 9.72
N ARG A 83 19.56 13.15 10.65
CA ARG A 83 18.23 12.97 11.25
C ARG A 83 17.78 14.21 12.01
N THR A 84 18.65 14.80 12.82
CA THR A 84 18.36 16.04 13.56
C THR A 84 17.99 17.18 12.61
N TYR A 85 18.72 17.31 11.50
CA TYR A 85 18.44 18.32 10.48
C TYR A 85 17.12 18.05 9.75
N TRP A 86 16.86 16.79 9.39
CA TRP A 86 15.60 16.41 8.73
C TRP A 86 14.38 16.61 9.64
N ASP A 87 14.49 16.33 10.93
CA ASP A 87 13.43 16.59 11.91
C ASP A 87 13.07 18.09 11.98
N ALA A 88 14.07 18.97 11.87
CA ALA A 88 13.85 20.42 11.84
C ALA A 88 13.15 20.88 10.54
N ILE A 89 13.49 20.27 9.40
CA ILE A 89 12.79 20.52 8.12
C ILE A 89 11.35 20.05 8.22
N GLU A 90 11.12 18.80 8.64
CA GLU A 90 9.78 18.21 8.80
C GLU A 90 8.92 19.06 9.74
N GLN A 91 9.48 19.54 10.86
CA GLN A 91 8.75 20.41 11.79
C GLN A 91 8.33 21.76 11.15
N ARG A 92 9.17 22.37 10.31
CA ARG A 92 8.79 23.58 9.57
C ARG A 92 7.69 23.31 8.57
N MET A 93 7.76 22.18 7.85
CA MET A 93 6.72 21.76 6.93
C MET A 93 5.39 21.54 7.65
N HIS A 94 5.39 20.86 8.81
CA HIS A 94 4.20 20.70 9.65
C HIS A 94 3.58 22.04 10.04
N VAL A 95 4.39 23.03 10.45
CA VAL A 95 3.91 24.37 10.80
C VAL A 95 3.27 25.07 9.60
N TYR A 96 3.89 25.00 8.42
CA TYR A 96 3.31 25.57 7.19
C TYR A 96 1.99 24.89 6.82
N LEU A 97 1.97 23.55 6.77
CA LEU A 97 0.80 22.74 6.41
C LEU A 97 -0.36 22.93 7.41
N ALA A 98 -0.07 23.11 8.70
CA ALA A 98 -1.09 23.42 9.70
C ALA A 98 -1.81 24.74 9.38
N SER A 99 -1.07 25.76 8.91
CA SER A 99 -1.61 27.07 8.55
C SER A 99 -2.29 27.15 7.17
N LEU A 100 -2.12 26.11 6.33
CA LEU A 100 -2.60 26.08 4.96
C LEU A 100 -4.13 26.20 4.88
N ARG A 101 -4.62 27.09 4.03
CA ARG A 101 -6.06 27.25 3.76
C ARG A 101 -6.35 27.02 2.29
N ASP A 102 -7.61 26.70 1.97
CA ASP A 102 -8.03 26.42 0.60
C ASP A 102 -7.78 27.61 -0.35
N ASP A 103 -7.91 28.85 0.13
CA ASP A 103 -7.61 30.07 -0.64
C ASP A 103 -6.12 30.21 -1.00
N MET A 104 -5.23 29.77 -0.11
CA MET A 104 -3.77 29.88 -0.32
C MET A 104 -3.28 28.99 -1.46
N LEU A 105 -3.99 27.90 -1.75
CA LEU A 105 -3.58 26.93 -2.78
C LEU A 105 -3.37 27.57 -4.14
N PHE A 106 -4.08 28.67 -4.44
CA PHE A 106 -4.05 29.35 -5.73
C PHE A 106 -3.25 30.66 -5.73
N THR A 107 -2.53 30.97 -4.65
CA THR A 107 -1.62 32.13 -4.63
C THR A 107 -0.25 31.76 -5.20
N THR A 108 0.52 32.75 -5.62
CA THR A 108 1.89 32.59 -6.16
C THR A 108 2.89 33.34 -5.26
N PRO A 109 3.29 32.76 -4.10
CA PRO A 109 4.06 33.49 -3.08
C PRO A 109 5.56 33.58 -3.39
N ILE A 110 6.07 32.75 -4.32
CA ILE A 110 7.48 32.70 -4.69
C ILE A 110 7.80 33.95 -5.52
N ALA A 111 8.83 34.71 -5.12
CA ALA A 111 9.27 35.90 -5.83
C ALA A 111 10.56 35.65 -6.63
N GLU A 112 11.43 34.79 -6.11
CA GLU A 112 12.70 34.41 -6.71
C GLU A 112 12.90 32.89 -6.53
N PRO A 113 13.48 32.19 -7.52
CA PRO A 113 13.94 32.72 -8.80
C PRO A 113 12.77 33.13 -9.71
N ALA A 114 13.02 34.08 -10.63
CA ALA A 114 11.97 34.62 -11.51
C ALA A 114 11.24 33.58 -12.39
N GLU A 115 11.82 32.40 -12.58
CA GLU A 115 11.20 31.28 -13.31
C GLU A 115 10.07 30.60 -12.53
N ASP A 116 10.12 30.65 -11.20
CA ASP A 116 9.15 30.00 -10.31
C ASP A 116 8.05 30.93 -9.80
N LYS A 117 8.13 32.23 -10.13
CA LYS A 117 7.24 33.27 -9.60
C LYS A 117 5.75 33.06 -9.90
N ASP A 118 5.44 32.32 -10.97
CA ASP A 118 4.07 32.06 -11.43
C ASP A 118 3.54 30.71 -10.92
N LEU A 119 4.34 29.96 -10.14
CA LEU A 119 3.92 28.71 -9.53
C LEU A 119 2.92 28.96 -8.40
N MET A 120 1.77 28.27 -8.50
CA MET A 120 0.79 28.25 -7.43
C MET A 120 1.24 27.32 -6.31
N VAL A 121 0.84 27.63 -5.07
CA VAL A 121 1.13 26.79 -3.89
C VAL A 121 0.77 25.32 -4.13
N TRP A 122 -0.39 25.01 -4.71
CA TRP A 122 -0.77 23.62 -4.96
C TRP A 122 0.18 22.88 -5.91
N GLN A 123 0.79 23.58 -6.88
CA GLN A 123 1.75 22.99 -7.83
C GLN A 123 3.04 22.65 -7.13
N VAL A 124 3.54 23.55 -6.28
CA VAL A 124 4.74 23.34 -5.47
C VAL A 124 4.53 22.18 -4.49
N LEU A 125 3.39 22.17 -3.78
CA LEU A 125 3.06 21.10 -2.84
C LEU A 125 2.96 19.72 -3.52
N LEU A 126 2.38 19.66 -4.72
CA LEU A 126 2.31 18.42 -5.50
C LEU A 126 3.69 18.00 -6.02
N HIS A 127 4.51 18.96 -6.46
CA HIS A 127 5.88 18.72 -6.91
C HIS A 127 6.71 18.06 -5.81
N VAL A 128 6.73 18.63 -4.60
CA VAL A 128 7.55 18.13 -3.49
C VAL A 128 7.21 16.67 -3.14
N VAL A 129 5.92 16.34 -2.98
CA VAL A 129 5.51 14.96 -2.65
C VAL A 129 5.83 13.97 -3.79
N ASN A 130 5.63 14.38 -5.05
CA ASN A 130 5.92 13.53 -6.20
C ASN A 130 7.43 13.31 -6.39
N HIS A 131 8.22 14.38 -6.21
CA HIS A 131 9.68 14.30 -6.20
C HIS A 131 10.18 13.40 -5.07
N GLY A 132 9.56 13.48 -3.90
CA GLY A 132 9.80 12.56 -2.80
C GLY A 132 9.58 11.10 -3.17
N THR A 133 8.46 10.81 -3.83
CA THR A 133 8.10 9.45 -4.28
C THR A 133 9.13 8.89 -5.27
N ASP A 134 9.54 9.69 -6.27
CA ASP A 134 10.57 9.32 -7.26
C ASP A 134 11.90 8.99 -6.58
N HIS A 135 12.44 9.90 -5.77
CA HIS A 135 13.75 9.69 -5.14
C HIS A 135 13.74 8.61 -4.06
N ARG A 136 12.62 8.40 -3.35
CA ARG A 136 12.49 7.22 -2.49
C ARG A 136 12.50 5.92 -3.30
N ALA A 137 11.90 5.88 -4.48
CA ALA A 137 11.93 4.68 -5.33
C ALA A 137 13.36 4.36 -5.79
N GLN A 138 14.13 5.40 -6.14
CA GLN A 138 15.56 5.30 -6.45
C GLN A 138 16.35 4.77 -5.25
N LEU A 139 16.10 5.28 -4.05
CA LEU A 139 16.72 4.79 -2.81
C LEU A 139 16.38 3.33 -2.54
N LEU A 140 15.11 2.94 -2.62
CA LEU A 140 14.66 1.56 -2.42
C LEU A 140 15.34 0.60 -3.42
N ARG A 141 15.54 1.04 -4.66
CA ARG A 141 16.30 0.28 -5.66
C ARG A 141 17.77 0.11 -5.26
N VAL A 142 18.44 1.18 -4.84
CA VAL A 142 19.86 1.13 -4.42
C VAL A 142 20.03 0.26 -3.17
N LEU A 143 19.13 0.37 -2.20
CA LEU A 143 19.10 -0.48 -1.00
C LEU A 143 18.98 -1.96 -1.38
N ASN A 144 18.15 -2.29 -2.37
CA ASN A 144 18.04 -3.65 -2.89
C ASN A 144 19.36 -4.16 -3.49
N ASP A 145 20.09 -3.33 -4.25
CA ASP A 145 21.43 -3.68 -4.76
C ASP A 145 22.44 -3.96 -3.66
N LEU A 146 22.31 -3.29 -2.52
CA LEU A 146 23.14 -3.50 -1.32
C LEU A 146 22.70 -4.73 -0.50
N GLY A 147 21.74 -5.51 -0.99
CA GLY A 147 21.23 -6.72 -0.34
C GLY A 147 20.19 -6.45 0.75
N VAL A 148 19.68 -5.21 0.88
CA VAL A 148 18.58 -4.89 1.80
C VAL A 148 17.25 -5.24 1.14
N LYS A 149 16.45 -6.05 1.82
CA LYS A 149 15.09 -6.37 1.39
C LYS A 149 14.17 -5.16 1.59
N THR A 150 13.69 -4.58 0.50
CA THR A 150 12.82 -3.39 0.49
C THR A 150 11.36 -3.76 0.21
N THR A 151 10.42 -2.91 0.64
CA THR A 151 8.98 -3.05 0.40
C THR A 151 8.45 -1.94 -0.51
N SER A 152 7.24 -2.12 -1.04
CA SER A 152 6.53 -1.06 -1.76
C SER A 152 6.25 0.14 -0.85
N GLN A 153 6.20 1.32 -1.44
CA GLN A 153 5.80 2.59 -0.83
C GLN A 153 4.50 3.11 -1.45
N ASP A 154 3.70 2.27 -2.10
CA ASP A 154 2.49 2.74 -2.78
C ASP A 154 1.54 3.42 -1.79
N TYR A 155 1.05 4.60 -2.20
CA TYR A 155 0.14 5.41 -1.39
C TYR A 155 -1.10 4.64 -0.92
N ILE A 156 -1.52 3.62 -1.68
CA ILE A 156 -2.70 2.83 -1.35
C ILE A 156 -2.58 2.14 0.02
N PHE A 157 -1.38 1.64 0.38
CA PHE A 157 -1.14 1.01 1.68
C PHE A 157 -1.30 2.01 2.82
N TYR A 158 -0.76 3.21 2.66
CA TYR A 158 -0.96 4.30 3.62
C TYR A 158 -2.44 4.66 3.74
N ALA A 159 -3.17 4.73 2.63
CA ALA A 159 -4.60 5.04 2.61
C ALA A 159 -5.44 3.97 3.33
N TYR A 160 -5.08 2.69 3.23
CA TYR A 160 -5.73 1.60 3.96
C TYR A 160 -5.56 1.75 5.48
N GLU A 161 -4.34 2.04 5.94
CA GLU A 161 -4.03 2.22 7.36
C GLU A 161 -4.61 3.52 7.94
N HIS A 162 -4.57 4.60 7.15
CA HIS A 162 -4.89 5.97 7.58
C HIS A 162 -6.12 6.51 6.87
N ALA A 163 -7.11 5.64 6.62
CA ALA A 163 -8.35 6.03 5.94
C ALA A 163 -8.89 7.33 6.54
N VAL A 164 -8.81 8.41 5.75
CA VAL A 164 -9.44 9.68 6.09
C VAL A 164 -10.91 9.36 6.25
N LEU A 165 -11.45 9.62 7.44
CA LEU A 165 -12.88 9.67 7.64
C LEU A 165 -13.41 10.78 6.73
N THR A 166 -13.68 10.45 5.47
CA THR A 166 -14.66 11.21 4.73
C THR A 166 -15.95 11.05 5.53
N PRO A 167 -16.80 12.07 5.62
CA PRO A 167 -18.18 11.91 6.08
C PRO A 167 -18.99 10.90 5.23
N HIS A 168 -18.35 10.21 4.28
CA HIS A 168 -18.90 9.38 3.21
C HIS A 168 -18.26 7.99 3.12
N GLY A 169 -17.45 7.56 4.10
CA GLY A 169 -17.50 6.14 4.45
C GLY A 169 -18.93 5.91 4.92
N GLU A 170 -19.80 5.53 3.99
CA GLU A 170 -21.19 5.28 4.33
C GLU A 170 -21.15 4.10 5.30
N TRP A 171 -21.72 4.32 6.49
CA TRP A 171 -22.00 3.22 7.39
C TRP A 171 -22.96 2.32 6.65
N SER A 172 -22.48 1.15 6.24
CA SER A 172 -23.32 0.13 5.69
C SER A 172 -23.86 -0.73 6.82
N THR A 173 -24.91 -1.47 6.51
CA THR A 173 -25.48 -2.46 7.40
C THR A 173 -24.77 -3.80 7.22
N LYS A 174 -24.82 -4.64 8.26
CA LYS A 174 -24.43 -6.05 8.16
C LYS A 174 -25.15 -6.75 6.99
N SER A 175 -26.42 -6.41 6.75
CA SER A 175 -27.21 -6.99 5.67
C SER A 175 -26.71 -6.59 4.28
N GLU A 176 -26.27 -5.34 4.09
CA GLU A 176 -25.70 -4.88 2.81
C GLU A 176 -24.36 -5.56 2.54
N LEU A 177 -23.52 -5.75 3.56
CA LEU A 177 -22.28 -6.53 3.43
C LEU A 177 -22.55 -7.98 3.01
N LEU A 178 -23.47 -8.66 3.71
CA LEU A 178 -23.84 -10.05 3.35
C LEU A 178 -24.42 -10.12 1.93
N GLN A 179 -25.28 -9.18 1.55
CA GLN A 179 -25.84 -9.12 0.20
C GLN A 179 -24.76 -8.89 -0.87
N TRP A 180 -23.78 -8.04 -0.59
CA TRP A 180 -22.64 -7.81 -1.47
C TRP A 180 -21.79 -9.07 -1.61
N LEU A 181 -21.41 -9.73 -0.51
CA LEU A 181 -20.66 -10.99 -0.55
C LEU A 181 -21.39 -12.10 -1.32
N ASP A 182 -22.70 -12.25 -1.11
CA ASP A 182 -23.52 -13.20 -1.88
C ASP A 182 -23.55 -12.86 -3.38
N ASN A 183 -23.57 -11.58 -3.72
CA ASN A 183 -23.52 -11.14 -5.10
C ASN A 183 -22.15 -11.43 -5.74
N GLU A 184 -21.06 -11.10 -5.06
CA GLU A 184 -19.70 -11.40 -5.53
C GLU A 184 -19.50 -12.90 -5.75
N TYR A 185 -19.93 -13.73 -4.80
CA TYR A 185 -19.81 -15.18 -4.95
C TYR A 185 -20.61 -15.72 -6.14
N ARG A 186 -21.83 -15.19 -6.40
CA ARG A 186 -22.58 -15.56 -7.61
C ARG A 186 -21.85 -15.15 -8.89
N GLN A 187 -21.25 -13.97 -8.93
CA GLN A 187 -20.47 -13.52 -10.10
C GLN A 187 -19.22 -14.37 -10.30
N TRP A 188 -18.56 -14.75 -9.21
CA TRP A 188 -17.45 -15.68 -9.19
C TRP A 188 -17.84 -17.06 -9.74
N GLU A 189 -18.97 -17.64 -9.31
CA GLU A 189 -19.48 -18.90 -9.84
C GLU A 189 -19.77 -18.83 -11.35
N VAL A 190 -20.33 -17.71 -11.82
CA VAL A 190 -20.57 -17.46 -13.25
C VAL A 190 -19.24 -17.41 -14.03
N LEU A 191 -18.21 -16.76 -13.47
CA LEU A 191 -16.88 -16.72 -14.08
C LEU A 191 -16.24 -18.12 -14.13
N LEU A 192 -16.30 -18.88 -13.03
CA LEU A 192 -15.79 -20.26 -13.00
C LEU A 192 -16.51 -21.16 -13.99
N ALA A 193 -17.82 -20.97 -14.19
CA ALA A 193 -18.58 -21.69 -15.21
C ALA A 193 -18.12 -21.33 -16.63
N GLN A 194 -17.77 -20.06 -16.89
CA GLN A 194 -17.18 -19.64 -18.16
C GLN A 194 -15.82 -20.30 -18.37
N VAL A 195 -14.94 -20.35 -17.36
CA VAL A 195 -13.66 -21.07 -17.47
C VAL A 195 -13.87 -22.56 -17.70
N SER A 196 -14.85 -23.16 -17.02
CA SER A 196 -15.16 -24.60 -16.96
C SER A 196 -14.06 -25.44 -16.28
N PRO A 197 -14.42 -26.51 -15.53
CA PRO A 197 -13.44 -27.37 -14.86
C PRO A 197 -12.37 -27.97 -15.79
N ALA A 198 -12.72 -28.22 -17.05
CA ALA A 198 -11.82 -28.82 -18.04
C ALA A 198 -10.64 -27.91 -18.44
N ARG A 199 -10.75 -26.59 -18.21
CA ARG A 199 -9.70 -25.62 -18.56
C ARG A 199 -8.99 -25.04 -17.34
N MET A 200 -9.39 -25.40 -16.13
CA MET A 200 -8.85 -24.79 -14.92
C MET A 200 -7.37 -25.10 -14.66
N ASP A 201 -6.86 -26.23 -15.17
CA ASP A 201 -5.44 -26.60 -15.13
C ASP A 201 -4.62 -26.08 -16.34
N GLN A 202 -5.25 -25.37 -17.29
CA GLN A 202 -4.52 -24.83 -18.43
C GLN A 202 -3.65 -23.64 -17.98
N PRO A 203 -2.34 -23.65 -18.27
CA PRO A 203 -1.46 -22.54 -17.90
C PRO A 203 -1.73 -21.32 -18.80
N GLY A 204 -1.13 -20.18 -18.44
CA GLY A 204 -1.16 -18.98 -19.28
C GLY A 204 -2.24 -17.96 -18.93
N VAL A 205 -2.90 -18.13 -17.77
CA VAL A 205 -3.95 -17.20 -17.30
C VAL A 205 -3.32 -15.90 -16.84
N ASN A 206 -2.36 -15.96 -15.91
CA ASN A 206 -1.47 -14.86 -15.51
C ASN A 206 -0.04 -15.44 -15.44
N GLY A 207 0.83 -15.00 -16.35
CA GLY A 207 2.13 -15.64 -16.54
C GLY A 207 1.99 -17.14 -16.83
N ASP A 208 2.69 -17.98 -16.06
CA ASP A 208 2.60 -19.44 -16.17
C ASP A 208 1.43 -20.05 -15.36
N TRP A 209 0.72 -19.26 -14.55
CA TRP A 209 -0.31 -19.76 -13.65
C TRP A 209 -1.59 -20.16 -14.41
N SER A 210 -2.23 -21.22 -13.92
CA SER A 210 -3.57 -21.63 -14.34
C SER A 210 -4.66 -20.97 -13.49
N MET A 211 -5.93 -21.11 -13.90
CA MET A 211 -7.05 -20.64 -13.08
C MET A 211 -7.06 -21.32 -11.72
N LYS A 212 -6.75 -22.63 -11.67
CA LYS A 212 -6.64 -23.39 -10.41
C LYS A 212 -5.60 -22.77 -9.48
N ASP A 213 -4.46 -22.37 -10.01
CA ASP A 213 -3.37 -21.79 -9.21
C ASP A 213 -3.78 -20.41 -8.65
N ILE A 214 -4.45 -19.59 -9.44
CA ILE A 214 -5.02 -18.30 -8.98
C ILE A 214 -6.05 -18.53 -7.87
N VAL A 215 -6.98 -19.48 -8.02
CA VAL A 215 -7.95 -19.80 -6.96
C VAL A 215 -7.24 -20.26 -5.68
N ALA A 216 -6.22 -21.13 -5.81
CA ALA A 216 -5.46 -21.61 -4.66
C ALA A 216 -4.72 -20.47 -3.94
N HIS A 217 -4.10 -19.57 -4.70
CA HIS A 217 -3.44 -18.37 -4.21
C HIS A 217 -4.39 -17.45 -3.43
N LEU A 218 -5.50 -17.06 -4.06
CA LEU A 218 -6.54 -16.24 -3.42
C LEU A 218 -7.05 -16.90 -2.13
N THR A 219 -7.32 -18.20 -2.17
CA THR A 219 -7.79 -18.97 -1.00
C THR A 219 -6.78 -18.96 0.16
N GLY A 220 -5.48 -18.95 -0.14
CA GLY A 220 -4.43 -18.85 0.88
C GLY A 220 -4.50 -17.54 1.68
N TRP A 221 -4.67 -16.42 1.01
CA TRP A 221 -4.84 -15.09 1.63
C TRP A 221 -6.21 -14.93 2.31
N GLN A 222 -7.27 -15.43 1.68
CA GLN A 222 -8.62 -15.44 2.26
C GLN A 222 -8.68 -16.17 3.61
N ARG A 223 -7.93 -17.27 3.76
CA ARG A 223 -7.81 -17.98 5.05
C ARG A 223 -7.23 -17.09 6.15
N ARG A 224 -6.27 -16.21 5.83
CA ARG A 224 -5.71 -15.24 6.79
C ARG A 224 -6.78 -14.24 7.25
N VAL A 225 -7.54 -13.68 6.31
CA VAL A 225 -8.65 -12.75 6.61
C VAL A 225 -9.68 -13.42 7.54
N VAL A 226 -10.12 -14.62 7.18
CA VAL A 226 -11.11 -15.38 7.96
C VAL A 226 -10.59 -15.72 9.35
N ALA A 227 -9.35 -16.24 9.47
CA ALA A 227 -8.77 -16.62 10.75
C ALA A 227 -8.60 -15.41 11.69
N ASN A 228 -8.19 -14.26 11.15
CA ASN A 228 -8.05 -13.03 11.92
C ASN A 228 -9.40 -12.53 12.44
N LEU A 229 -10.43 -12.52 11.59
CA LEU A 229 -11.77 -12.11 12.00
C LEU A 229 -12.39 -13.08 13.02
N GLN A 230 -12.16 -14.38 12.89
CA GLN A 230 -12.58 -15.40 13.85
C GLN A 230 -11.94 -15.19 15.23
N ALA A 231 -10.64 -14.94 15.27
CA ALA A 231 -9.94 -14.66 16.53
C ALA A 231 -10.48 -13.38 17.18
N ALA A 232 -10.67 -12.32 16.38
CA ALA A 232 -11.25 -11.07 16.84
C ALA A 232 -12.65 -11.24 17.45
N GLN A 233 -13.51 -12.03 16.80
CA GLN A 233 -14.86 -12.34 17.29
C GLN A 233 -14.82 -13.02 18.67
N ARG A 234 -13.79 -13.84 18.94
CA ARG A 234 -13.57 -14.51 20.24
C ARG A 234 -12.81 -13.67 21.26
N GLY A 235 -12.32 -12.48 20.88
CA GLY A 235 -11.43 -11.67 21.72
C GLY A 235 -10.05 -12.30 21.92
N GLU A 236 -9.60 -13.11 20.97
CA GLU A 236 -8.29 -13.76 20.96
C GLU A 236 -7.28 -12.93 20.15
N PRO A 237 -5.97 -13.05 20.43
CA PRO A 237 -4.93 -12.43 19.61
C PRO A 237 -4.93 -13.00 18.19
N GLU A 238 -4.34 -12.24 17.27
CA GLU A 238 -4.19 -12.67 15.88
C GLU A 238 -3.48 -14.04 15.81
N PRO A 239 -4.04 -15.02 15.10
CA PRO A 239 -3.43 -16.34 14.97
C PRO A 239 -2.12 -16.25 14.17
N PRO A 240 -1.25 -17.27 14.21
CA PRO A 240 -0.14 -17.36 13.25
C PRO A 240 -0.67 -17.45 11.80
N PRO A 241 0.13 -17.01 10.81
CA PRO A 241 -0.27 -17.12 9.41
C PRO A 241 -0.43 -18.60 8.98
N PRO A 242 -1.21 -18.87 7.92
CA PRO A 242 -1.41 -20.24 7.44
C PRO A 242 -0.19 -20.82 6.71
N TRP A 243 0.81 -19.99 6.43
CA TRP A 243 2.13 -20.36 5.87
C TRP A 243 3.23 -20.33 6.94
N PRO A 244 4.42 -20.91 6.66
CA PRO A 244 5.55 -20.86 7.59
C PRO A 244 5.90 -19.43 8.00
N ALA A 245 6.02 -19.18 9.31
CA ALA A 245 6.19 -17.83 9.87
C ALA A 245 7.47 -17.08 9.45
N HIS A 246 8.44 -17.78 8.81
CA HIS A 246 9.64 -17.15 8.28
C HIS A 246 9.44 -16.55 6.87
N LEU A 247 8.36 -16.92 6.16
CA LEU A 247 8.00 -16.32 4.88
C LEU A 247 7.33 -14.98 5.15
N THR A 248 7.93 -13.91 4.63
CA THR A 248 7.57 -12.52 4.98
C THR A 248 7.32 -11.63 3.76
N THR A 249 7.68 -12.07 2.56
CA THR A 249 7.28 -11.41 1.31
C THR A 249 6.11 -12.14 0.68
N ASP A 250 5.26 -11.36 0.03
CA ASP A 250 4.16 -11.87 -0.78
C ASP A 250 4.68 -12.85 -1.83
N ASP A 251 5.81 -12.56 -2.49
CA ASP A 251 6.42 -13.50 -3.45
C ASP A 251 6.78 -14.86 -2.84
N ASP A 252 7.42 -14.88 -1.67
CA ASP A 252 7.82 -16.13 -1.01
C ASP A 252 6.59 -16.91 -0.53
N ILE A 253 5.58 -16.19 -0.02
CA ILE A 253 4.30 -16.74 0.43
C ILE A 253 3.52 -17.30 -0.77
N ASN A 254 3.45 -16.56 -1.87
CA ASN A 254 2.77 -16.94 -3.10
C ASN A 254 3.42 -18.17 -3.73
N ALA A 255 4.75 -18.22 -3.77
CA ALA A 255 5.50 -19.39 -4.21
C ALA A 255 5.22 -20.61 -3.32
N TRP A 256 5.17 -20.42 -1.99
CA TRP A 256 4.83 -21.49 -1.07
C TRP A 256 3.38 -21.98 -1.23
N ILE A 257 2.41 -21.08 -1.39
CA ILE A 257 1.00 -21.42 -1.64
C ILE A 257 0.90 -22.19 -2.94
N TYR A 258 1.54 -21.70 -4.02
CA TYR A 258 1.58 -22.36 -5.31
C TYR A 258 2.11 -23.80 -5.18
N GLU A 259 3.32 -23.99 -4.63
CA GLU A 259 3.92 -25.32 -4.57
C GLU A 259 3.16 -26.28 -3.64
N THR A 260 2.59 -25.78 -2.54
CA THR A 260 1.79 -26.60 -1.61
C THR A 260 0.48 -27.07 -2.24
N ASN A 261 -0.07 -26.30 -3.18
CA ASN A 261 -1.34 -26.61 -3.85
C ASN A 261 -1.20 -27.25 -5.23
N ARG A 262 0.01 -27.26 -5.81
CA ARG A 262 0.29 -27.73 -7.18
C ARG A 262 -0.26 -29.11 -7.50
N ALA A 263 -0.16 -30.05 -6.55
CA ALA A 263 -0.61 -31.43 -6.71
C ALA A 263 -2.11 -31.65 -6.41
N ARG A 264 -2.82 -30.63 -5.89
CA ARG A 264 -4.25 -30.74 -5.58
C ARG A 264 -5.08 -30.70 -6.86
N SER A 265 -6.21 -31.39 -6.82
CA SER A 265 -7.15 -31.43 -7.94
C SER A 265 -7.99 -30.14 -7.99
N VAL A 266 -8.50 -29.80 -9.17
CA VAL A 266 -9.43 -28.66 -9.34
C VAL A 266 -10.64 -28.75 -8.39
N PRO A 267 -11.34 -29.91 -8.25
CA PRO A 267 -12.42 -30.04 -7.28
C PRO A 267 -11.99 -29.75 -5.83
N ASP A 268 -10.79 -30.19 -5.41
CA ASP A 268 -10.31 -29.95 -4.05
C ASP A 268 -10.02 -28.48 -3.80
N ILE A 269 -9.51 -27.76 -4.80
CA ILE A 269 -9.23 -26.31 -4.71
C ILE A 269 -10.53 -25.51 -4.64
N LEU A 270 -11.51 -25.85 -5.50
CA LEU A 270 -12.81 -25.18 -5.50
C LEU A 270 -13.60 -25.43 -4.21
N ALA A 271 -13.59 -26.67 -3.71
CA ALA A 271 -14.25 -27.02 -2.45
C ALA A 271 -13.63 -26.29 -1.26
N ASP A 272 -12.31 -26.07 -1.29
CA ASP A 272 -11.58 -25.34 -0.26
C ASP A 272 -11.94 -23.85 -0.26
N MET A 273 -11.93 -23.20 -1.42
CA MET A 273 -12.38 -21.81 -1.55
C MET A 273 -13.82 -21.63 -1.04
N GLN A 274 -14.72 -22.52 -1.45
CA GLN A 274 -16.10 -22.53 -0.98
C GLN A 274 -16.19 -22.69 0.55
N HIS A 275 -15.39 -23.58 1.13
CA HIS A 275 -15.37 -23.77 2.58
C HIS A 275 -14.92 -22.51 3.32
N VAL A 276 -13.86 -21.85 2.85
CA VAL A 276 -13.35 -20.60 3.45
C VAL A 276 -14.36 -19.46 3.29
N PHE A 277 -15.05 -19.38 2.15
CA PHE A 277 -16.12 -18.40 1.94
C PHE A 277 -17.32 -18.63 2.90
N GLN A 278 -17.74 -19.88 3.08
CA GLN A 278 -18.80 -20.22 4.02
C GLN A 278 -18.43 -19.87 5.47
N GLN A 279 -17.16 -20.02 5.84
CA GLN A 279 -16.68 -19.56 7.14
C GLN A 279 -16.80 -18.04 7.28
N LEU A 280 -16.40 -17.26 6.27
CA LEU A 280 -16.56 -15.80 6.27
C LEU A 280 -18.03 -15.39 6.48
N LEU A 281 -18.94 -15.97 5.69
CA LEU A 281 -20.36 -15.69 5.80
C LEU A 281 -20.91 -16.03 7.19
N ALA A 282 -20.52 -17.18 7.75
CA ALA A 282 -20.97 -17.60 9.07
C ALA A 282 -20.53 -16.61 10.17
N ILE A 283 -19.28 -16.13 10.12
CA ILE A 283 -18.76 -15.15 11.08
C ILE A 283 -19.51 -13.83 10.95
N ILE A 284 -19.67 -13.33 9.72
CA ILE A 284 -20.36 -12.06 9.50
C ILE A 284 -21.82 -12.14 9.93
N ALA A 285 -22.50 -13.25 9.63
CA ALA A 285 -23.89 -13.46 10.03
C ALA A 285 -24.08 -13.50 11.55
N ASP A 286 -23.12 -14.07 12.27
CA ASP A 286 -23.14 -14.23 13.73
C ASP A 286 -22.86 -12.92 14.50
N PHE A 287 -22.27 -11.90 13.85
CA PHE A 287 -22.19 -10.57 14.45
C PHE A 287 -23.58 -9.96 14.73
N PRO A 288 -23.74 -9.14 15.78
CA PRO A 288 -24.99 -8.42 15.99
C PRO A 288 -25.29 -7.47 14.83
N ASP A 289 -26.57 -7.17 14.57
CA ASP A 289 -26.97 -6.23 13.50
C ASP A 289 -26.39 -4.82 13.68
N THR A 290 -25.96 -4.49 14.91
CA THR A 290 -25.31 -3.23 15.28
C THR A 290 -23.80 -3.22 15.02
N VAL A 291 -23.22 -4.30 14.47
CA VAL A 291 -21.80 -4.31 14.12
C VAL A 291 -21.53 -3.18 13.13
N ARG A 292 -20.44 -2.44 13.37
CA ARG A 292 -20.07 -1.32 12.51
C ARG A 292 -19.44 -1.87 11.24
N VAL A 293 -20.10 -1.64 10.12
CA VAL A 293 -19.60 -1.92 8.79
C VAL A 293 -19.30 -0.60 8.10
N GLU A 294 -18.08 -0.45 7.60
CA GLU A 294 -17.66 0.70 6.84
C GLU A 294 -17.53 0.28 5.37
N HIS A 295 -18.15 1.04 4.47
CA HIS A 295 -18.02 0.86 3.03
C HIS A 295 -17.23 2.02 2.44
N ILE A 296 -16.01 1.73 2.02
CA ILE A 296 -15.15 2.65 1.28
C ILE A 296 -15.42 2.39 -0.20
N LYS A 297 -16.11 3.35 -0.83
CA LYS A 297 -16.47 3.26 -2.26
C LYS A 297 -15.21 3.18 -3.14
N PRO A 298 -15.24 2.42 -4.24
CA PRO A 298 -16.43 1.78 -4.82
C PRO A 298 -16.85 0.44 -4.17
N ALA A 299 -15.94 -0.37 -3.59
CA ALA A 299 -16.25 -1.76 -3.22
C ALA A 299 -15.58 -2.29 -1.94
N PHE A 300 -14.87 -1.47 -1.16
CA PHE A 300 -14.13 -1.95 0.01
C PHE A 300 -15.02 -1.99 1.25
N TYR A 301 -15.48 -3.17 1.63
CA TYR A 301 -16.19 -3.39 2.88
C TYR A 301 -15.26 -3.84 4.00
N LEU A 302 -15.37 -3.23 5.17
CA LEU A 302 -14.66 -3.66 6.37
C LEU A 302 -15.57 -3.70 7.59
N VAL A 303 -15.24 -4.59 8.52
CA VAL A 303 -15.97 -4.79 9.79
C VAL A 303 -15.11 -4.32 10.94
N TRP A 304 -15.70 -3.59 11.87
CA TRP A 304 -15.04 -3.17 13.10
C TRP A 304 -15.31 -4.17 14.23
N VAL A 305 -14.24 -4.67 14.86
CA VAL A 305 -14.32 -5.57 16.02
C VAL A 305 -13.33 -5.09 17.07
N GLY A 306 -13.79 -4.82 18.29
CA GLY A 306 -12.89 -4.40 19.38
C GLY A 306 -12.17 -3.06 19.19
N GLY A 307 -12.60 -2.22 18.23
CA GLY A 307 -11.93 -0.98 17.87
C GLY A 307 -10.94 -1.12 16.70
N GLU A 308 -10.66 -2.35 16.26
CA GLU A 308 -9.82 -2.66 15.12
C GLU A 308 -10.65 -2.88 13.85
N ARG A 309 -10.02 -2.68 12.69
CA ARG A 309 -10.61 -2.85 11.36
C ARG A 309 -10.21 -4.19 10.75
N TYR A 310 -11.18 -4.90 10.18
CA TYR A 310 -10.95 -6.14 9.45
C TYR A 310 -11.49 -6.01 8.02
N LEU A 311 -10.61 -6.14 7.05
CA LEU A 311 -10.89 -5.91 5.63
C LEU A 311 -11.65 -7.10 5.01
N THR A 312 -12.93 -7.27 5.36
CA THR A 312 -13.76 -8.38 4.88
C THR A 312 -13.96 -8.40 3.37
N GLY A 313 -13.90 -7.24 2.72
CA GLY A 313 -14.01 -7.08 1.27
C GLY A 313 -12.79 -7.60 0.50
N GLU A 314 -11.61 -7.69 1.13
CA GLU A 314 -10.40 -8.26 0.52
C GLU A 314 -10.58 -9.71 0.07
N PHE A 315 -11.63 -10.38 0.55
CA PHE A 315 -11.99 -11.69 0.05
C PHE A 315 -12.20 -11.69 -1.48
N PHE A 316 -12.76 -10.63 -2.05
CA PHE A 316 -12.97 -10.48 -3.49
C PHE A 316 -12.19 -9.33 -4.12
N ASN A 317 -11.86 -8.27 -3.38
CA ASN A 317 -11.15 -7.12 -3.95
C ASN A 317 -9.79 -7.50 -4.54
N HIS A 318 -9.01 -8.34 -3.85
CA HIS A 318 -7.76 -8.89 -4.38
C HIS A 318 -7.96 -9.56 -5.75
N PHE A 319 -9.06 -10.31 -5.95
CA PHE A 319 -9.36 -10.87 -7.27
C PHE A 319 -9.62 -9.79 -8.32
N HIS A 320 -10.43 -8.77 -7.99
CA HIS A 320 -10.76 -7.69 -8.92
C HIS A 320 -9.54 -6.85 -9.29
N ASP A 321 -8.70 -6.54 -8.31
CA ASP A 321 -7.57 -5.65 -8.46
C ASP A 321 -6.44 -6.31 -9.26
N ASP A 322 -6.15 -7.60 -8.99
CA ASP A 322 -4.90 -8.22 -9.49
C ASP A 322 -5.11 -9.33 -10.53
N HIS A 323 -6.31 -9.90 -10.67
CA HIS A 323 -6.49 -11.13 -11.46
C HIS A 323 -7.64 -11.11 -12.46
N GLU A 324 -8.71 -10.35 -12.20
CA GLU A 324 -9.91 -10.38 -13.03
C GLU A 324 -9.61 -10.02 -14.50
N GLN A 325 -8.80 -8.98 -14.72
CA GLN A 325 -8.45 -8.54 -16.06
C GLN A 325 -7.71 -9.62 -16.85
N ASP A 326 -6.76 -10.31 -16.23
CA ASP A 326 -5.96 -11.35 -16.88
C ASP A 326 -6.79 -12.59 -17.20
N ILE A 327 -7.67 -13.00 -16.27
CA ILE A 327 -8.60 -14.12 -16.50
C ILE A 327 -9.52 -13.80 -17.68
N ARG A 328 -10.08 -12.58 -17.73
CA ARG A 328 -10.95 -12.15 -18.84
C ARG A 328 -10.19 -12.07 -20.17
N ALA A 329 -8.97 -11.56 -20.16
CA ALA A 329 -8.12 -11.52 -21.35
C ALA A 329 -7.75 -12.94 -21.84
N TRP A 330 -7.49 -13.87 -20.92
CA TRP A 330 -7.25 -15.27 -21.26
C TRP A 330 -8.49 -15.96 -21.83
N LEU A 331 -9.67 -15.78 -21.24
CA LEU A 331 -10.95 -16.29 -21.76
C LEU A 331 -11.22 -15.80 -23.19
N ALA A 332 -11.03 -14.51 -23.45
CA ALA A 332 -11.21 -13.94 -24.78
C ALA A 332 -10.26 -14.56 -25.81
N ARG A 333 -8.99 -14.82 -25.43
CA ARG A 333 -8.01 -15.46 -26.33
C ARG A 333 -8.42 -16.88 -26.71
N ILE A 334 -8.87 -17.68 -25.75
CA ILE A 334 -9.21 -19.09 -26.00
C ILE A 334 -10.56 -19.27 -26.70
N GLU A 335 -11.47 -18.30 -26.65
CA GLU A 335 -12.73 -18.33 -27.40
C GLU A 335 -12.55 -17.96 -28.89
N THR A 336 -11.44 -17.30 -29.23
CA THR A 336 -11.08 -16.95 -30.61
C THR A 336 -10.23 -17.99 -31.34
N GLN A 337 -9.84 -19.06 -30.64
CA GLN A 337 -9.15 -20.23 -31.19
C GLN A 337 -10.14 -21.38 -31.40
#